data_AF-A0A2N5AGD1-F1
#
_entry.id   AF-A0A2N5AGD1-F1
#
_cell.length_a   1.000
_cell.length_b   1.000
_cell.length_c   1.000
_cell.angle_alpha   90.00
_cell.angle_beta   90.00
_cell.angle_gamma   90.00
#
_symmetry.space_group_name_H-M   'P 1'
#
loop_
_entity.id
_entity.type
_entity.pdbx_description
1 polymer ?
#
loop_
_entity_poly.entity_id
_entity_poly.type
_entity_poly.pdbx_seq_one_letter_code
_entity_poly.pdbx_strand_id
1 'polypeptide(L)'
;MKKRLWVLHPLLLVSSLPALAAQSDEDSIIVSANRTHRTVAEMAQTTWVIEGQEIEQQVQGGKEFKDVLAQLIPGIDVSSQGRTNYGMNMRGRAIVVLIDGVRLNSSRTDSRQLDAIDPFN
;
A
#
# COMPACT_ATOMS: atom_id res chain seq x y z
N MET A 1 -57.72 2.19 35.54
CA MET A 1 -56.74 2.38 34.46
C MET A 1 -55.40 1.82 34.96
N LYS A 2 -54.97 0.68 34.40
CA LYS A 2 -53.97 -0.23 35.00
C LYS A 2 -52.55 0.12 34.54
N LYS A 3 -51.64 0.35 35.50
CA LYS A 3 -50.18 0.47 35.31
C LYS A 3 -49.58 -0.91 34.99
N ARG A 4 -48.67 -1.01 34.01
CA ARG A 4 -47.85 -2.20 33.77
C ARG A 4 -46.37 -1.78 33.79
N LEU A 5 -45.67 -2.21 34.84
CA LEU A 5 -44.21 -2.38 34.89
C LEU A 5 -43.89 -3.86 34.58
N TRP A 6 -42.59 -4.16 34.42
CA TRP A 6 -41.91 -5.48 34.34
C TRP A 6 -41.66 -6.01 32.91
N VAL A 7 -40.47 -6.43 32.46
CA VAL A 7 -39.06 -6.43 32.96
C VAL A 7 -38.18 -6.90 31.79
N LEU A 8 -36.90 -6.48 31.75
CA LEU A 8 -35.85 -7.02 30.89
C LEU A 8 -35.72 -8.54 31.05
N HIS A 9 -35.30 -9.28 30.02
CA HIS A 9 -34.04 -10.06 30.07
C HIS A 9 -33.69 -10.64 28.68
N PRO A 10 -32.37 -10.80 28.40
CA PRO A 10 -31.79 -11.09 27.10
C PRO A 10 -31.52 -12.60 26.89
N LEU A 11 -30.93 -12.93 25.74
CA LEU A 11 -30.24 -14.19 25.39
C LEU A 11 -31.08 -15.29 24.70
N LEU A 12 -30.45 -15.92 23.68
CA LEU A 12 -30.87 -17.02 22.80
C LEU A 12 -31.58 -16.51 21.51
N LEU A 13 -31.10 -16.78 20.28
CA LEU A 13 -30.47 -18.01 19.81
C LEU A 13 -29.71 -17.78 18.49
N VAL A 14 -28.51 -18.34 18.45
CA VAL A 14 -27.59 -18.60 17.33
C VAL A 14 -28.29 -19.20 16.09
N SER A 15 -27.94 -18.75 14.88
CA SER A 15 -27.97 -19.61 13.68
C SER A 15 -27.03 -19.12 12.55
N SER A 16 -26.06 -19.99 12.25
CA SER A 16 -25.41 -20.25 10.96
C SER A 16 -24.72 -19.11 10.17
N LEU A 17 -23.39 -19.03 10.32
CA LEU A 17 -22.48 -18.62 9.25
C LEU A 17 -21.94 -19.88 8.56
N PRO A 18 -22.19 -20.13 7.27
CA PRO A 18 -21.44 -21.13 6.53
C PRO A 18 -20.11 -20.54 6.07
N ALA A 19 -19.06 -21.31 6.28
CA ALA A 19 -17.71 -21.07 5.81
C ALA A 19 -17.63 -21.12 4.28
N LEU A 20 -17.09 -20.06 3.67
CA LEU A 20 -16.29 -20.18 2.45
C LEU A 20 -14.86 -19.81 2.85
N ALA A 21 -14.09 -20.82 3.25
CA ALA A 21 -12.64 -20.75 3.17
C ALA A 21 -12.29 -20.78 1.69
N ALA A 22 -12.15 -19.59 1.09
CA ALA A 22 -11.44 -19.46 -0.17
C ALA A 22 -9.98 -19.77 0.13
N GLN A 23 -9.55 -20.96 -0.28
CA GLN A 23 -8.17 -21.37 -0.25
C GLN A 23 -7.48 -20.63 -1.40
N SER A 24 -6.94 -19.45 -1.09
CA SER A 24 -6.12 -18.67 -2.02
C SER A 24 -4.84 -19.45 -2.28
N ASP A 25 -4.60 -19.79 -3.54
CA ASP A 25 -3.30 -20.24 -4.02
C ASP A 25 -2.35 -19.04 -3.90
N GLU A 26 -1.66 -18.96 -2.77
CA GLU A 26 -0.80 -17.83 -2.41
C GLU A 26 0.54 -18.02 -3.12
N ASP A 27 0.60 -17.61 -4.39
CA ASP A 27 1.85 -17.43 -5.11
C ASP A 27 2.79 -16.61 -4.21
N SER A 28 3.83 -17.27 -3.69
CA SER A 28 4.68 -16.67 -2.67
C SER A 28 5.49 -15.55 -3.30
N ILE A 29 5.02 -14.31 -3.19
CA ILE A 29 5.76 -13.14 -3.66
C ILE A 29 7.00 -12.99 -2.78
N ILE A 30 8.17 -13.28 -3.36
CA ILE A 30 9.47 -13.09 -2.71
C ILE A 30 9.88 -11.64 -2.92
N VAL A 31 9.83 -10.83 -1.86
CA VAL A 31 10.18 -9.41 -1.93
C VAL A 31 11.68 -9.22 -1.71
N SER A 32 12.40 -8.85 -2.78
CA SER A 32 13.85 -8.62 -2.73
C SER A 32 14.27 -7.28 -2.07
N ALA A 33 13.31 -6.43 -1.68
CA ALA A 33 13.58 -5.15 -1.04
C ALA A 33 14.18 -5.29 0.39
N ASN A 34 14.19 -6.51 0.95
CA ASN A 34 14.86 -6.83 2.20
C ASN A 34 16.19 -7.56 1.93
N ARG A 35 17.20 -7.39 2.80
CA ARG A 35 18.52 -8.07 2.70
C ARG A 35 18.45 -9.60 2.84
N THR A 36 17.25 -10.14 3.06
CA THR A 36 16.96 -11.57 3.23
C THR A 36 15.64 -11.87 2.51
N HIS A 37 15.63 -12.86 1.62
CA HIS A 37 14.43 -13.33 0.93
C HIS A 37 13.41 -13.83 1.95
N ARG A 38 12.30 -13.12 2.10
CA ARG A 38 11.14 -13.50 2.93
C ARG A 38 9.87 -13.22 2.14
N THR A 39 8.81 -13.99 2.42
CA THR A 39 7.48 -13.69 1.86
C THR A 39 6.86 -12.50 2.59
N VAL A 40 5.87 -11.85 1.98
CA VAL A 40 5.17 -10.70 2.60
C VAL A 40 4.57 -11.08 3.97
N ALA A 41 4.05 -12.31 4.11
CA ALA A 41 3.46 -12.81 5.35
C ALA A 41 4.46 -12.96 6.51
N GLU A 42 5.75 -13.14 6.21
CA GLU A 42 6.81 -13.32 7.21
C GLU A 42 7.42 -11.98 7.68
N MET A 43 7.02 -10.86 7.09
CA MET A 43 7.57 -9.54 7.42
C MET A 43 6.89 -8.94 8.64
N ALA A 44 7.68 -8.58 9.66
CA ALA A 44 7.18 -7.87 10.84
C ALA A 44 6.77 -6.40 10.56
N GLN A 45 7.09 -5.88 9.37
CA GLN A 45 6.83 -4.50 8.95
C GLN A 45 5.74 -4.45 7.88
N THR A 46 4.94 -3.38 7.87
CA THR A 46 3.95 -3.13 6.81
C THR A 46 4.64 -3.01 5.47
N THR A 47 4.32 -3.94 4.57
CA THR A 47 4.89 -4.03 3.22
C THR A 47 3.74 -4.02 2.22
N TRP A 48 3.87 -3.16 1.21
CA TRP A 48 2.96 -3.09 0.08
C TRP A 48 3.74 -3.55 -1.14
N VAL A 49 3.24 -4.57 -1.82
CA VAL A 49 3.74 -4.99 -3.12
C VAL A 49 2.81 -4.38 -4.16
N ILE A 50 3.38 -3.72 -5.14
CA ILE A 50 2.66 -3.19 -6.29
C ILE A 50 3.17 -3.92 -7.52
N GLU A 51 2.27 -4.57 -8.23
CA GLU A 51 2.60 -5.29 -9.45
C GLU A 51 2.70 -4.35 -10.65
N GLY A 52 3.47 -4.76 -11.67
CA GLY A 52 3.66 -3.96 -12.88
C GLY A 52 2.33 -3.66 -13.60
N GLN A 53 1.39 -4.61 -13.59
CA GLN A 53 0.07 -4.47 -14.18
C GLN A 53 -0.77 -3.40 -13.46
N GLU A 54 -0.65 -3.28 -12.14
CA GLU A 54 -1.34 -2.24 -11.36
C GLU A 54 -0.80 -0.85 -11.72
N ILE A 55 0.52 -0.73 -11.92
CA ILE A 55 1.16 0.50 -12.38
C ILE A 55 0.67 0.84 -13.79
N GLU A 56 0.68 -0.15 -14.70
CA GLU A 56 0.28 0.03 -16.10
C GLU A 56 -1.17 0.54 -16.22
N GLN A 57 -2.10 -0.04 -15.45
CA GLN A 57 -3.50 0.41 -15.42
C GLN A 57 -3.65 1.88 -15.02
N GLN A 58 -2.83 2.37 -14.08
CA GLN A 58 -2.88 3.77 -13.66
C GLN A 58 -2.18 4.70 -14.65
N VAL A 59 -1.06 4.28 -15.25
CA VAL A 59 -0.32 5.09 -16.24
C VAL A 59 -1.10 5.24 -17.55
N GLN A 60 -1.88 4.22 -17.97
CA GLN A 60 -2.80 4.33 -19.11
C GLN A 60 -3.80 5.51 -18.96
N GLY A 61 -4.08 5.93 -17.73
CA GLY A 61 -4.86 7.13 -17.40
C GLY A 61 -4.11 8.46 -17.58
N GLY A 62 -2.89 8.46 -18.12
CA GLY A 62 -2.05 9.65 -18.32
C GLY A 62 -1.43 10.22 -17.05
N LYS A 63 -1.33 9.42 -15.98
CA LYS A 63 -0.75 9.83 -14.70
C LYS A 63 0.77 9.66 -14.72
N GLU A 64 1.46 10.63 -14.13
CA GLU A 64 2.90 10.53 -13.87
C GLU A 64 3.17 9.45 -12.81
N PHE A 65 4.34 8.81 -12.87
CA PHE A 65 4.70 7.72 -11.97
C PHE A 65 4.55 8.06 -10.47
N LYS A 66 4.99 9.25 -10.06
CA LYS A 66 4.81 9.75 -8.68
C LYS A 66 3.33 9.84 -8.24
N ASP A 67 2.43 10.17 -9.16
CA ASP A 67 0.99 10.26 -8.88
C ASP A 67 0.35 8.87 -8.82
N VAL A 68 0.87 7.93 -9.61
CA VAL A 68 0.51 6.52 -9.50
C VAL A 68 0.90 5.97 -8.13
N LEU A 69 2.14 6.24 -7.67
CA LEU A 69 2.58 5.85 -6.33
C LEU A 69 1.71 6.49 -5.23
N ALA A 70 1.33 7.77 -5.40
CA ALA A 70 0.44 8.47 -4.48
C ALA A 70 -0.93 7.81 -4.32
N GLN A 71 -1.42 7.16 -5.38
CA GLN A 71 -2.71 6.52 -5.40
C GLN A 71 -2.66 5.07 -4.90
N LEU A 72 -1.58 4.35 -5.20
CA LEU A 72 -1.43 2.94 -4.87
C LEU A 72 -0.86 2.70 -3.46
N ILE A 73 0.00 3.58 -2.95
CA ILE A 73 0.65 3.41 -1.64
C ILE A 73 -0.11 4.20 -0.57
N PRO A 74 -0.71 3.54 0.43
CA PRO A 74 -1.38 4.26 1.51
C PRO A 74 -0.37 4.97 2.41
N GLY A 75 -0.70 6.21 2.78
CA GLY A 75 0.11 7.03 3.67
C GLY A 75 1.33 7.68 3.01
N ILE A 76 1.42 7.65 1.68
CA ILE A 76 2.28 8.55 0.93
C ILE A 76 1.50 9.83 0.59
N ASP A 77 2.18 10.97 0.58
CA ASP A 77 1.58 12.26 0.22
C ASP A 77 1.35 12.36 -1.29
N VAL A 78 0.42 13.23 -1.69
CA VAL A 78 0.18 13.55 -3.10
C VAL A 78 1.35 14.35 -3.69
N SER A 79 1.59 14.18 -4.99
CA SER A 79 2.64 14.95 -5.66
C SER A 79 2.25 16.43 -5.82
N SER A 80 3.25 17.32 -5.90
CA SER A 80 3.06 18.75 -6.12
C SER A 80 2.84 19.14 -7.59
N GLN A 81 2.50 18.17 -8.46
CA GLN A 81 2.41 18.25 -9.93
C GLN A 81 3.69 18.72 -10.67
N GLY A 82 4.63 19.42 -10.03
CA GLY A 82 5.91 19.81 -10.62
C GLY A 82 6.83 18.63 -10.87
N ARG A 83 7.93 18.84 -11.60
CA ARG A 83 8.98 17.81 -11.83
C ARG A 83 9.87 17.58 -10.60
N THR A 84 9.23 17.39 -9.46
CA THR A 84 9.85 17.22 -8.15
C THR A 84 8.94 16.38 -7.26
N ASN A 85 9.52 15.43 -6.54
CA ASN A 85 8.92 14.74 -5.41
C ASN A 85 9.26 15.43 -4.08
N TYR A 86 9.77 16.67 -4.11
CA TYR A 86 9.96 17.49 -2.91
C TYR A 86 8.64 17.69 -2.17
N GLY A 87 8.66 17.44 -0.85
CA GLY A 87 7.48 17.53 0.00
C GLY A 87 6.57 16.30 -0.05
N MET A 88 6.85 15.33 -0.91
CA MET A 88 6.14 14.06 -0.95
C MET A 88 6.74 13.13 0.12
N ASN A 89 6.02 12.95 1.23
CA ASN A 89 6.48 12.11 2.34
C ASN A 89 5.72 10.79 2.38
N MET A 90 6.28 9.81 3.09
CA MET A 90 5.56 8.64 3.55
C MET A 90 5.40 8.73 5.07
N ARG A 91 4.16 8.82 5.55
CA ARG A 91 3.81 8.97 6.97
C ARG A 91 4.57 10.12 7.63
N GLY A 92 4.65 11.27 6.94
CA GLY A 92 5.31 12.49 7.42
C GLY A 92 6.85 12.46 7.40
N ARG A 93 7.48 11.48 6.74
CA ARG A 93 8.94 11.41 6.55
C ARG A 93 9.32 11.38 5.07
N ALA A 94 10.45 11.99 4.74
CA ALA A 94 11.00 11.92 3.39
C ALA A 94 11.18 10.46 2.94
N ILE A 95 10.75 10.18 1.71
CA ILE A 95 10.85 8.84 1.11
C ILE A 95 12.31 8.50 0.79
N VAL A 96 12.63 7.21 0.83
CA VAL A 96 13.91 6.68 0.36
C VAL A 96 13.62 5.75 -0.80
N VAL A 97 14.26 6.01 -1.93
CA VAL A 97 14.10 5.20 -3.15
C VAL A 97 15.32 4.30 -3.32
N LEU A 98 15.07 3.02 -3.56
CA LEU A 98 16.09 2.02 -3.88
C LEU A 98 15.71 1.36 -5.20
N ILE A 99 16.71 1.17 -6.07
CA ILE A 99 16.60 0.39 -7.29
C ILE A 99 17.45 -0.87 -7.08
N ASP A 100 16.86 -2.04 -7.23
CA ASP A 100 17.52 -3.34 -6.97
C ASP A 100 18.22 -3.41 -5.61
N GLY A 101 17.65 -2.76 -4.59
CA GLY A 101 18.22 -2.70 -3.24
C GLY A 101 19.37 -1.72 -3.04
N VAL A 102 19.74 -0.95 -4.07
CA VAL A 102 20.76 0.12 -4.00
C VAL A 102 20.07 1.48 -3.93
N ARG A 103 20.47 2.31 -2.96
CA ARG A 103 19.90 3.66 -2.79
C ARG A 103 20.17 4.52 -4.03
N LEU A 104 19.12 5.12 -4.57
CA LEU A 104 19.24 6.15 -5.60
C LEU A 104 19.64 7.47 -4.95
N ASN A 105 20.89 7.90 -5.11
CA ASN A 105 21.34 9.22 -4.64
C ASN A 105 21.38 10.21 -5.80
N SER A 106 21.02 11.46 -5.52
CA SER A 106 21.07 12.56 -6.49
C SER A 106 21.85 13.74 -5.91
N SER A 107 22.52 14.50 -6.78
CA SER A 107 23.17 15.76 -6.43
C SER A 107 22.17 16.85 -6.01
N ARG A 108 20.90 16.71 -6.38
CA ARG A 108 19.81 17.59 -5.95
C ARG A 108 18.96 16.85 -4.92
N THR A 109 19.46 16.85 -3.67
CA THR A 109 18.80 16.46 -2.41
C THR A 109 17.42 15.84 -2.62
N ASP A 110 17.33 14.51 -2.71
CA ASP A 110 16.14 13.61 -2.69
C ASP A 110 14.84 14.05 -3.39
N SER A 111 14.88 15.12 -4.19
CA SER A 111 13.69 15.85 -4.65
C SER A 111 13.27 15.48 -6.05
N ARG A 112 14.11 14.77 -6.80
CA ARG A 112 13.82 14.36 -8.19
C ARG A 112 14.16 12.90 -8.46
N GLN A 113 14.15 12.06 -7.42
CA GLN A 113 14.41 10.62 -7.55
C GLN A 113 13.35 9.93 -8.40
N LEU A 114 12.08 10.28 -8.18
CA LEU A 114 10.96 9.65 -8.90
C LEU A 114 10.83 10.11 -10.37
N ASP A 115 11.30 11.31 -10.70
CA ASP A 115 11.30 11.85 -12.07
C ASP A 115 12.38 11.20 -12.96
N ALA A 116 13.32 10.48 -12.35
CA ALA A 116 14.40 9.78 -13.06
C ALA A 116 14.09 8.29 -13.32
N ILE A 117 12.93 7.80 -12.91
CA ILE A 117 12.53 6.40 -13.02
C ILE A 117 11.46 6.29 -14.09
N ASP A 118 11.71 5.44 -15.08
CA ASP A 118 10.70 4.96 -16.02
C ASP A 118 10.22 3.58 -15.52
N PRO A 119 8.93 3.39 -15.21
CA PRO A 119 8.43 2.11 -14.70
C PRO A 119 8.38 0.99 -15.74
N PHE A 120 8.67 1.25 -17.03
CA PHE A 120 8.53 0.27 -18.11
C PHE A 120 9.83 -0.03 -18.88
N ASN A 121 10.98 0.33 -18.32
CA ASN A 121 12.31 0.11 -18.90
C ASN A 121 13.29 -0.45 -17.88
#